data_AF-A0A927B2Q7-F1
#
_entry.id   AF-A0A927B2Q7-F1
#
_cell.length_a   1.000
_cell.length_b   1.000
_cell.length_c   1.000
_cell.angle_alpha   90.00
_cell.angle_beta   90.00
_cell.angle_gamma   90.00
#
_symmetry.space_group_name_H-M   'P 1'
#
loop_
_entity.id
_entity.type
_entity.pdbx_description
1 polymer ?
#
loop_
_entity_poly.entity_id
_entity_poly.type
_entity_poly.pdbx_seq_one_letter_code
_entity_poly.pdbx_strand_id
1 'polypeptide(L)' 'MKPTVKNIINLWFGADTPIRQFKLRLNPAIGIACQKVKHSFEPPSGAIQVGQYRKSDKLAFAVIAIRELNQAILAPESSD' A
#
# COMPACT_ATOMS: atom_id res chain seq x y z
N MET A 1 -12.47 5.28 -0.01
CA MET A 1 -12.12 4.82 1.35
C MET A 1 -10.97 5.68 1.88
N LYS A 2 -10.96 6.07 3.16
CA LYS A 2 -9.83 6.82 3.73
C LYS A 2 -8.57 5.93 3.81
N PRO A 3 -7.39 6.38 3.32
CA PRO A 3 -6.15 5.62 3.35
C PRO A 3 -5.52 5.67 4.75
N THR A 4 -6.10 4.91 5.69
CA THR A 4 -5.51 4.70 7.02
C THR A 4 -4.61 3.47 7.02
N VAL A 5 -3.68 3.41 7.99
CA VAL A 5 -2.78 2.25 8.15
C VAL A 5 -3.55 0.94 8.20
N LYS A 6 -4.60 0.88 9.03
CA LYS A 6 -5.47 -0.30 9.17
C LYS A 6 -6.13 -0.68 7.84
N ASN A 7 -6.64 0.30 7.10
CA ASN A 7 -7.32 0.05 5.83
C ASN A 7 -6.37 -0.45 4.75
N ILE A 8 -5.16 0.11 4.66
CA ILE A 8 -4.14 -0.37 3.72
C ILE A 8 -3.69 -1.77 4.08
N ILE A 9 -3.41 -2.05 5.36
CA ILE A 9 -3.01 -3.39 5.79
C ILE A 9 -4.07 -4.43 5.42
N ASN A 10 -5.33 -4.16 5.75
CA ASN A 10 -6.43 -5.07 5.46
C ASN A 10 -6.68 -5.22 3.95
N LEU A 11 -6.52 -4.15 3.18
CA LEU A 11 -6.76 -4.17 1.74
C LEU A 11 -5.64 -4.87 0.97
N TRP A 12 -4.38 -4.66 1.37
CA TRP A 12 -3.21 -5.13 0.63
C TRP A 12 -2.72 -6.52 1.09
N PHE A 13 -2.74 -6.78 2.40
CA PHE A 13 -2.29 -8.04 2.99
C PHE A 13 -3.43 -8.97 3.38
N GLY A 14 -4.69 -8.58 3.15
CA GLY A 14 -5.86 -9.44 3.38
C GLY A 14 -5.97 -10.56 2.35
N ALA A 15 -6.80 -11.58 2.65
CA ALA A 15 -7.03 -12.72 1.75
C ALA A 15 -7.55 -12.27 0.37
N ASP A 16 -7.14 -12.97 -0.69
CA ASP A 16 -7.58 -12.67 -2.06
C ASP A 16 -9.03 -13.11 -2.24
N THR A 17 -9.93 -12.16 -2.02
CA THR A 17 -11.37 -12.35 -2.09
C THR A 17 -11.95 -11.39 -3.13
N PRO A 18 -13.09 -11.74 -3.77
CA PRO A 18 -13.77 -10.84 -4.70
C PRO A 18 -14.07 -9.46 -4.08
N ILE A 19 -14.40 -9.43 -2.78
CA ILE A 19 -14.65 -8.19 -2.03
C ILE A 19 -13.37 -7.34 -1.92
N ARG A 20 -12.20 -7.95 -1.70
CA ARG A 20 -10.90 -7.24 -1.68
C ARG A 20 -10.59 -6.65 -3.05
N GLN A 21 -10.76 -7.44 -4.11
CA GLN A 21 -10.53 -6.99 -5.48
C GLN A 21 -11.47 -5.84 -5.86
N PHE A 22 -12.75 -5.94 -5.49
CA PHE A 22 -13.72 -4.86 -5.67
C PHE A 22 -13.30 -3.57 -4.94
N LYS A 23 -12.85 -3.68 -3.69
CA LYS A 23 -12.34 -2.52 -2.92
C LYS A 23 -11.09 -1.90 -3.56
N LEU A 24 -10.20 -2.68 -4.14
CA LEU A 24 -9.05 -2.18 -4.89
C LEU A 24 -9.49 -1.42 -6.15
N ARG A 25 -10.48 -1.96 -6.90
CA ARG A 25 -11.05 -1.30 -8.09
C ARG A 25 -11.69 0.05 -7.75
N LEU A 26 -12.38 0.15 -6.61
CA LEU A 26 -12.97 1.42 -6.14
C LEU A 26 -11.95 2.43 -5.61
N ASN A 27 -10.72 2.01 -5.32
CA ASN A 27 -9.68 2.86 -4.74
C ASN A 27 -8.35 2.68 -5.49
N PRO A 28 -8.31 3.00 -6.81
CA PRO A 28 -7.17 2.69 -7.67
C PRO A 28 -5.87 3.37 -7.20
N ALA A 29 -5.96 4.60 -6.68
CA ALA A 29 -4.82 5.31 -6.12
C ALA A 29 -4.12 4.52 -5.01
N ILE A 30 -4.89 3.89 -4.11
CA ILE A 30 -4.34 3.05 -3.02
C ILE A 30 -3.63 1.83 -3.61
N GLY A 31 -4.23 1.19 -4.62
CA GLY A 31 -3.62 0.06 -5.32
C GLY A 31 -2.29 0.44 -5.99
N ILE A 32 -2.25 1.57 -6.70
CA ILE A 32 -1.06 2.08 -7.37
C ILE A 32 0.04 2.39 -6.37
N ALA A 33 -0.27 3.11 -5.27
CA ALA A 33 0.70 3.42 -4.24
C ALA A 33 1.27 2.15 -3.58
N CYS A 34 0.42 1.18 -3.24
CA CYS A 34 0.89 -0.09 -2.69
C CYS A 34 1.75 -0.88 -3.70
N GLN A 35 1.41 -0.84 -5.00
CA GLN A 35 2.26 -1.45 -6.04
C GLN A 35 3.64 -0.80 -6.10
N LYS A 36 3.71 0.54 -6.11
CA LYS A 36 4.98 1.28 -6.09
C LYS A 36 5.84 0.89 -4.89
N VAL A 37 5.26 0.93 -3.69
CA VAL A 37 5.96 0.54 -2.46
C VAL A 37 6.43 -0.90 -2.52
N LYS A 38 5.62 -1.85 -3.02
CA LYS A 38 6.02 -3.25 -3.14
C LYS A 38 7.32 -3.45 -3.93
N HIS A 39 7.64 -2.59 -4.90
CA HIS A 39 8.83 -2.75 -5.74
C HIS A 39 10.13 -2.30 -5.05
N SER A 40 10.05 -1.35 -4.11
CA SER A 40 11.22 -0.75 -3.45
C SER A 40 11.25 -0.97 -1.92
N PHE A 41 10.25 -1.65 -1.36
CA PHE A 41 10.12 -1.80 0.08
C PHE A 41 11.07 -2.85 0.64
N GLU A 42 11.92 -2.41 1.55
CA GLU A 42 12.76 -3.26 2.38
C GLU A 42 12.07 -3.48 3.75
N PRO A 43 11.58 -4.70 4.03
CA PRO A 43 10.92 -4.97 5.30
C PRO A 43 11.92 -4.94 6.46
N PRO A 44 11.62 -4.23 7.56
CA PRO A 44 12.50 -4.14 8.73
C PRO A 44 12.89 -5.49 9.34
N SER A 45 12.05 -6.52 9.17
CA SER A 45 12.34 -7.87 9.66
C SER A 45 13.31 -8.66 8.79
N GLY A 46 13.66 -8.16 7.59
CA GLY A 46 14.41 -8.91 6.58
C GLY A 46 13.59 -9.98 5.84
N ALA A 47 12.26 -9.97 5.95
CA ALA A 47 11.40 -10.90 5.24
C ALA A 47 11.57 -10.81 3.70
N ILE A 48 11.75 -11.94 3.02
CA ILE A 48 11.95 -11.94 1.56
C ILE A 48 10.59 -11.94 0.84
N GLN A 49 9.60 -12.61 1.41
CA GLN A 49 8.28 -12.78 0.79
C GLN A 49 7.19 -12.06 1.60
N VAL A 50 6.17 -11.53 0.91
CA VAL A 50 5.02 -10.86 1.54
C VAL A 50 4.30 -11.77 2.55
N GLY A 51 4.26 -13.09 2.30
CA GLY A 51 3.68 -14.06 3.23
C GLY A 51 4.42 -14.16 4.57
N GLN A 52 5.69 -13.75 4.61
CA GLN A 52 6.54 -13.75 5.80
C GLN A 52 6.49 -12.42 6.56
N TYR A 53 5.79 -11.41 6.04
CA TYR A 53 5.76 -10.08 6.64
C TYR A 53 5.14 -10.13 8.03
N ARG A 54 5.90 -9.64 9.00
CA ARG A 54 5.47 -9.47 10.40
C ARG A 54 4.59 -8.25 10.53
N LYS A 55 4.02 -8.07 11.72
CA LYS A 55 3.21 -6.88 12.04
C LYS A 55 4.00 -5.58 11.80
N SER A 56 5.28 -5.54 12.15
CA SER A 56 6.18 -4.40 11.91
C SER A 56 6.30 -4.06 10.43
N ASP A 57 6.48 -5.07 9.57
CA ASP A 57 6.65 -4.87 8.13
C ASP A 57 5.37 -4.34 7.49
N LYS A 58 4.22 -4.91 7.87
CA LYS A 58 2.90 -4.44 7.39
C LYS A 58 2.62 -3.00 7.81
N LEU A 59 3.01 -2.61 9.03
CA LEU A 59 2.88 -1.24 9.52
C LEU A 59 3.78 -0.28 8.73
N ALA A 60 5.07 -0.61 8.60
CA ALA A 60 6.02 0.21 7.85
C ALA A 60 5.58 0.38 6.39
N PHE A 61 5.21 -0.71 5.72
CA PHE A 61 4.67 -0.69 4.37
C PHE A 61 3.48 0.26 4.24
N ALA A 62 2.50 0.15 5.14
CA ALA A 62 1.29 0.97 5.09
C ALA A 62 1.58 2.46 5.32
N VAL A 63 2.54 2.80 6.20
CA VAL A 63 2.97 4.18 6.40
C VAL A 63 3.61 4.76 5.13
N ILE A 64 4.48 4.00 4.47
CA ILE A 64 5.12 4.44 3.21
C ILE A 64 4.06 4.58 2.12
N ALA A 65 3.12 3.64 1.99
CA ALA A 65 2.04 3.73 1.01
C ALA A 65 1.14 4.97 1.21
N ILE A 66 0.90 5.41 2.46
CA ILE A 66 0.18 6.66 2.73
C ILE A 66 1.01 7.88 2.31
N ARG A 67 2.32 7.86 2.53
CA ARG A 67 3.21 8.93 2.08
C ARG A 67 3.22 9.04 0.57
N GLU A 68 3.35 7.93 -0.15
CA GLU A 68 3.25 7.88 -1.62
C GLU A 68 1.93 8.45 -2.13
N LEU A 69 0.82 8.09 -1.49
CA LEU A 69 -0.51 8.65 -1.81
C LEU A 69 -0.55 10.16 -1.62
N ASN A 70 -0.04 10.67 -0.51
CA ASN A 70 -0.07 12.09 -0.21
C ASN A 70 0.89 12.89 -1.12
N GLN A 71 2.04 12.32 -1.48
CA GLN A 71 2.97 12.94 -2.42
C GLN A 71 2.37 13.01 -3.83
N ALA A 72 1.67 11.96 -4.28
CA ALA A 72 0.95 11.99 -5.55
C ALA A 72 -0.20 13.00 -5.57
N ILE A 73 -0.77 13.37 -4.41
CA ILE A 73 -1.81 14.40 -4.28
C ILE A 73 -1.20 15.81 -4.25
N LEU A 74 0.04 15.96 -3.78
CA LEU A 74 0.73 17.25 -3.60
C LEU A 74 1.71 17.60 -4.72
N ALA A 75 1.97 16.70 -5.65
CA ALA A 75 2.66 16.99 -6.89
C ALA A 75 1.61 17.34 -7.97
N PRO A 76 1.25 18.63 -8.17
CA PRO A 76 0.63 19.00 -9.43
C PRO A 76 1.66 18.73 -10.52
N GLU A 77 1.19 18.21 -11.64
CA GLU A 77 1.97 17.90 -12.83
C GLU A 77 2.99 19.01 -13.10
N SER A 78 4.26 18.66 -12.96
CA SER A 78 5.35 19.45 -13.53
C SER A 78 5.73 18.77 -14.85
N SER A 79 5.50 19.49 -15.94
CA SER A 79 6.01 19.29 -17.31
C SER A 79 5.30 18.18 -18.12
N ASP A 80 4.82 18.39 -19.34
CA ASP A 80 5.03 19.43 -20.37
C ASP A 80 3.73 19.70 -21.16
#